data_AF-A0A5U8K868-F1
#
_entry.id   AF-A0A5U8K868-F1
#
_cell.length_a   1.000
_cell.length_b   1.000
_cell.length_c   1.000
_cell.angle_alpha   90.00
_cell.angle_beta   90.00
_cell.angle_gamma   90.00
#
_symmetry.space_group_name_H-M   'P 1'
#
loop_
_entity.id
_entity.type
_entity.pdbx_description
1 polymer ?
#
loop_
_entity_poly.entity_id
_entity_poly.type
_entity_poly.pdbx_seq_one_letter_code
_entity_poly.pdbx_strand_id
1 'polypeptide(L)'
;MKKVNRGNAQLISLVLVLGLAMLAAPRGIEMIAQQQSQRIWEVTANQFNAVQLAARQYISDHIDTLATQVKPGHPVYVSVNTLKNTGHLPAGFGANDHNQNYLIAVVSNPKATGKLLAFVMTTGGQPWDFGALRYISSNISGMGGYVWPDNQATGAGGGWKMKLTDYGLSSRQGSLVTFIPSDQLGTSGQGNDRLYRYAVNGHPDFNRMHTAIDMNGNNLNNAGDVNGQRATMNGDIKSTNGWIVTQGSKGWLNESHGGGFYMSDNDWVRSLNNKGIYTGGQLKGGSVRSDGDLSAGGILKLDQVNVAGTGCPQNGAISHDSSGGIL
;
A
#
# COMPACT_ATOMS: atom_id res chain seq x y z
N MET A 1 83.30 43.86 -7.22
CA MET A 1 81.97 43.34 -7.62
C MET A 1 82.16 42.16 -8.57
N LYS A 2 81.83 40.92 -8.15
CA LYS A 2 81.89 39.73 -9.02
C LYS A 2 80.70 39.73 -9.98
N LYS A 3 80.93 39.79 -11.29
CA LYS A 3 79.89 39.56 -12.31
C LYS A 3 79.48 38.10 -12.25
N VAL A 4 78.31 37.82 -11.68
CA VAL A 4 77.70 36.48 -11.68
C VAL A 4 77.24 36.18 -13.10
N ASN A 5 77.73 35.07 -13.66
CA ASN A 5 77.49 34.64 -15.03
C ASN A 5 76.03 34.14 -15.16
N ARG A 6 75.13 35.03 -15.60
CA ARG A 6 73.67 34.78 -15.63
C ARG A 6 73.23 33.77 -16.71
N GLY A 7 74.04 33.57 -17.76
CA GLY A 7 73.72 32.65 -18.87
C GLY A 7 73.68 31.17 -18.47
N ASN A 8 74.65 30.71 -17.66
CA ASN A 8 74.70 29.31 -17.21
C ASN A 8 73.62 29.00 -16.16
N ALA A 9 73.28 29.98 -15.31
CA ALA A 9 72.21 29.83 -14.32
C ALA A 9 70.82 29.74 -14.97
N GLN A 10 70.60 30.45 -16.08
CA GLN A 10 69.35 30.40 -16.85
C GLN A 10 69.17 29.09 -17.64
N LEU A 11 70.26 28.51 -18.17
CA LEU A 11 70.20 27.19 -18.82
C LEU A 11 69.95 26.06 -17.82
N ILE A 12 70.60 26.11 -16.66
CA ILE A 12 70.40 25.10 -15.60
C ILE A 12 68.98 25.17 -15.02
N SER A 13 68.42 26.36 -14.83
CA SER A 13 67.04 26.50 -14.34
C SER A 13 66.01 25.98 -15.34
N LEU A 14 66.22 26.19 -16.65
CA LEU A 14 65.32 25.70 -17.69
C LEU A 14 65.33 24.17 -17.81
N VAL A 15 66.52 23.54 -17.68
CA VAL A 15 66.67 22.08 -17.66
C VAL A 15 66.03 21.46 -16.41
N LEU A 16 66.14 22.11 -15.25
CA LEU A 16 65.47 21.66 -14.01
C LEU A 16 63.95 21.74 -14.10
N VAL A 17 63.41 22.84 -14.63
CA VAL A 17 61.95 23.01 -14.81
C VAL A 17 61.40 22.00 -15.81
N LEU A 18 62.10 21.76 -16.92
CA LEU A 18 61.72 20.74 -17.90
C LEU A 18 61.81 19.32 -17.32
N GLY A 19 62.84 19.02 -16.53
CA GLY A 19 62.97 17.73 -15.83
C GLY A 19 61.84 17.49 -14.83
N LEU A 20 61.45 18.52 -14.06
CA LEU A 20 60.31 18.43 -13.14
C LEU A 20 58.97 18.31 -13.88
N ALA A 21 58.79 19.02 -14.99
CA ALA A 21 57.60 18.89 -15.84
C ALA A 21 57.50 17.49 -16.48
N MET A 22 58.61 16.89 -16.92
CA MET A 22 58.63 15.51 -17.44
C MET A 22 58.35 14.46 -16.37
N LEU A 23 58.65 14.73 -15.09
CA LEU A 23 58.30 13.85 -13.97
C LEU A 23 56.85 14.03 -13.48
N ALA A 24 56.26 15.21 -13.71
CA ALA A 24 54.88 15.52 -13.31
C ALA A 24 53.85 15.21 -14.41
N ALA A 25 54.23 15.33 -15.69
CA ALA A 25 53.31 15.11 -16.82
C ALA A 25 52.73 13.68 -16.90
N PRO A 26 53.51 12.59 -16.68
CA PRO A 26 52.95 11.23 -16.64
C PRO A 26 51.93 11.07 -15.50
N ARG A 27 52.23 11.60 -14.31
CA ARG A 27 51.31 11.59 -13.16
C ARG A 27 50.05 12.43 -13.41
N GLY A 28 50.17 13.56 -14.10
CA GLY A 28 49.04 14.40 -14.50
C GLY A 28 48.12 13.70 -15.51
N ILE A 29 48.70 13.02 -16.51
CA ILE A 29 47.95 12.21 -17.49
C ILE A 29 47.28 11.02 -16.81
N GLU A 30 47.98 10.32 -15.91
CA GLU A 30 47.42 9.24 -15.09
C GLU A 30 46.25 9.72 -14.23
N MET A 31 46.37 10.90 -13.61
CA MET A 31 45.31 11.48 -12.77
C MET A 31 44.08 11.89 -13.60
N ILE A 32 44.27 12.46 -14.79
CA ILE A 32 43.17 12.78 -15.72
C ILE A 32 42.51 11.50 -16.24
N ALA A 33 43.30 10.47 -16.60
CA ALA A 33 42.80 9.17 -17.01
C ALA A 33 42.02 8.47 -15.89
N GLN A 34 42.51 8.53 -14.64
CA GLN A 34 41.79 8.02 -13.48
C GLN A 34 40.47 8.77 -13.22
N GLN A 35 40.46 10.10 -13.37
CA GLN A 35 39.23 10.88 -13.25
C GLN A 35 38.22 10.55 -14.34
N GLN A 36 38.67 10.31 -15.58
CA GLN A 36 37.80 9.86 -16.67
C GLN A 36 37.23 8.47 -16.41
N SER A 37 38.06 7.51 -15.97
CA SER A 37 37.61 6.17 -15.60
C SER A 37 36.60 6.18 -14.47
N GLN A 38 36.82 6.99 -13.43
CA GLN A 38 35.87 7.10 -12.31
C GLN A 38 34.51 7.65 -12.75
N ARG A 39 34.47 8.62 -13.67
CA ARG A 39 33.20 9.11 -14.23
C ARG A 39 32.46 8.01 -15.00
N ILE A 40 33.16 7.24 -15.82
CA ILE A 40 32.58 6.09 -16.53
C ILE A 40 32.00 5.07 -15.53
N TRP A 41 32.73 4.80 -14.46
CA TRP A 41 32.29 3.87 -13.42
C TRP A 41 31.07 4.38 -12.66
N GLU A 42 31.03 5.67 -12.34
CA GLU A 42 29.87 6.32 -11.70
C GLU A 42 28.64 6.30 -12.60
N VAL A 43 28.80 6.62 -13.90
CA VAL A 43 27.72 6.52 -14.89
C VAL A 43 27.23 5.08 -15.00
N THR A 44 28.14 4.09 -15.02
CA THR A 44 27.77 2.67 -15.06
C THR A 44 26.99 2.25 -13.82
N ALA A 45 27.38 2.72 -12.62
CA ALA A 45 26.65 2.48 -11.39
C ALA A 45 25.24 3.09 -11.43
N ASN A 46 25.11 4.33 -11.94
CA ASN A 46 23.83 5.01 -12.08
C ASN A 46 22.90 4.31 -13.09
N GLN A 47 23.44 3.88 -14.24
CA GLN A 47 22.70 3.05 -15.20
C GLN A 47 22.23 1.74 -14.55
N PHE A 48 23.09 1.09 -13.77
CA PHE A 48 22.73 -0.13 -13.05
C PHE A 48 21.62 0.13 -12.01
N ASN A 49 21.68 1.24 -11.27
CA ASN A 49 20.64 1.66 -10.33
C ASN A 49 19.28 1.90 -11.03
N ALA A 50 19.29 2.50 -12.22
CA ALA A 50 18.07 2.68 -13.03
C ALA A 50 17.44 1.33 -13.42
N VAL A 51 18.26 0.35 -13.84
CA VAL A 51 17.77 -1.01 -14.15
C VAL A 51 17.28 -1.71 -12.89
N GLN A 52 17.97 -1.56 -11.75
CA GLN A 52 17.54 -2.13 -10.48
C GLN A 52 16.16 -1.59 -10.05
N LEU A 53 15.93 -0.28 -10.18
CA LEU A 53 14.64 0.32 -9.87
C LEU A 53 13.54 -0.19 -10.82
N ALA A 54 13.81 -0.19 -12.13
CA ALA A 54 12.87 -0.69 -13.14
C ALA A 54 12.54 -2.17 -12.94
N ALA A 55 13.54 -2.99 -12.58
CA ALA A 55 13.36 -4.40 -12.25
C ALA A 55 12.42 -4.58 -11.05
N ARG A 56 12.62 -3.79 -9.98
CA ARG A 56 11.77 -3.85 -8.78
C ARG A 56 10.32 -3.51 -9.09
N GLN A 57 10.09 -2.45 -9.86
CA GLN A 57 8.74 -2.05 -10.27
C GLN A 57 8.08 -3.14 -11.13
N TYR A 58 8.77 -3.61 -12.18
CA TYR A 58 8.23 -4.65 -13.04
C TYR A 58 7.89 -5.93 -12.28
N ILE A 59 8.79 -6.39 -11.40
CA ILE A 59 8.57 -7.60 -10.61
C ILE A 59 7.39 -7.40 -9.65
N SER A 60 7.29 -6.22 -9.01
CA SER A 60 6.15 -5.89 -8.15
C SER A 60 4.83 -5.96 -8.90
N ASP A 61 4.78 -5.39 -10.11
CA ASP A 61 3.56 -5.35 -10.94
C ASP A 61 3.14 -6.73 -11.46
N HIS A 62 4.09 -7.66 -11.61
CA HIS A 62 3.86 -8.97 -12.21
C HIS A 62 4.09 -10.12 -11.23
N ILE A 63 4.08 -9.85 -9.92
CA ILE A 63 4.58 -10.80 -8.93
C ILE A 63 3.78 -12.10 -8.89
N ASP A 64 2.46 -12.02 -9.03
CA ASP A 64 1.58 -13.18 -9.04
C ASP A 64 1.86 -14.09 -10.24
N THR A 65 2.06 -13.49 -11.42
CA THR A 65 2.41 -14.26 -12.63
C THR A 65 3.79 -14.89 -12.50
N LEU A 66 4.79 -14.12 -12.04
CA LEU A 66 6.15 -14.61 -11.84
C LEU A 66 6.21 -15.74 -10.80
N ALA A 67 5.42 -15.66 -9.73
CA ALA A 67 5.34 -16.69 -8.68
C ALA A 67 4.86 -18.05 -9.21
N THR A 68 4.05 -18.06 -10.27
CA THR A 68 3.61 -19.33 -10.92
C THR A 68 4.63 -19.89 -11.90
N GLN A 69 5.48 -19.03 -12.49
CA GLN A 69 6.42 -19.41 -13.55
C GLN A 69 7.77 -19.87 -13.01
N VAL A 70 8.25 -19.24 -11.94
CA VAL A 70 9.56 -19.53 -11.35
C VAL A 70 9.56 -20.90 -10.65
N LYS A 71 10.56 -21.74 -10.98
CA LYS A 71 10.75 -23.05 -10.35
C LYS A 71 12.16 -23.19 -9.78
N PRO A 72 12.39 -24.07 -8.78
CA PRO A 72 13.72 -24.35 -8.26
C PRO A 72 14.73 -24.66 -9.36
N GLY A 73 15.83 -23.90 -9.41
CA GLY A 73 16.88 -24.05 -10.43
C GLY A 73 16.51 -23.55 -11.84
N HIS A 74 15.31 -23.03 -12.05
CA HIS A 74 14.80 -22.55 -13.33
C HIS A 74 14.37 -21.08 -13.23
N PRO A 75 15.31 -20.14 -13.44
CA PRO A 75 15.04 -18.70 -13.39
C PRO A 75 14.09 -18.26 -14.51
N VAL A 76 13.27 -17.24 -14.23
CA VAL A 76 12.55 -16.48 -15.25
C VAL A 76 13.33 -15.21 -15.55
N TYR A 77 13.65 -15.00 -16.82
CA TYR A 77 14.44 -13.84 -17.25
C TYR A 77 13.55 -12.71 -17.74
N VAL A 78 13.82 -11.50 -17.25
CA VAL A 78 13.22 -10.25 -17.75
C VAL A 78 14.32 -9.45 -18.43
N SER A 79 14.12 -9.15 -19.71
CA SER A 79 15.10 -8.43 -20.53
C SER A 79 14.93 -6.92 -20.40
N VAL A 80 15.98 -6.15 -20.74
CA VAL A 80 15.86 -4.69 -20.91
C VAL A 80 14.79 -4.32 -21.94
N ASN A 81 14.62 -5.10 -23.00
CA ASN A 81 13.54 -4.86 -23.98
C ASN A 81 12.15 -5.00 -23.35
N THR A 82 11.95 -5.97 -22.45
CA THR A 82 10.71 -6.10 -21.69
C THR A 82 10.45 -4.86 -20.84
N LEU A 83 11.48 -4.38 -20.13
CA LEU A 83 11.36 -3.18 -19.30
C LEU A 83 11.08 -1.91 -20.14
N LYS A 84 11.65 -1.80 -21.35
CA LYS A 84 11.34 -0.70 -22.27
C LYS A 84 9.90 -0.76 -22.79
N ASN A 85 9.47 -1.92 -23.25
CA ASN A 85 8.15 -2.10 -23.84
C ASN A 85 7.02 -1.94 -22.82
N THR A 86 7.31 -2.17 -21.54
CA THR A 86 6.36 -1.98 -20.42
C THR A 86 6.48 -0.61 -19.76
N GLY A 87 7.31 0.30 -20.29
CA GLY A 87 7.43 1.67 -19.80
C GLY A 87 8.29 1.86 -18.54
N HIS A 88 8.93 0.80 -18.04
CA HIS A 88 9.81 0.86 -16.87
C HIS A 88 11.21 1.44 -17.17
N LEU A 89 11.65 1.36 -18.43
CA LEU A 89 12.88 1.99 -18.91
C LEU A 89 12.61 2.85 -20.17
N PRO A 90 13.35 3.95 -20.38
CA PRO A 90 13.26 4.73 -21.61
C PRO A 90 13.61 3.90 -22.85
N ALA A 91 12.96 4.16 -23.98
CA ALA A 91 13.19 3.45 -25.24
C ALA A 91 14.66 3.47 -25.71
N GLY A 92 15.39 4.54 -25.39
CA GLY A 92 16.82 4.71 -25.71
C GLY A 92 17.80 4.04 -24.75
N PHE A 93 17.33 3.33 -23.70
CA PHE A 93 18.22 2.66 -22.75
C PHE A 93 18.98 1.51 -23.41
N GLY A 94 20.30 1.46 -23.19
CA GLY A 94 21.23 0.53 -23.85
C GLY A 94 22.23 -0.16 -22.92
N ALA A 95 23.26 -0.76 -23.52
CA ALA A 95 24.39 -1.35 -22.81
C ALA A 95 25.27 -0.28 -22.15
N ASN A 96 26.10 -0.70 -21.18
CA ASN A 96 27.10 0.16 -20.58
C ASN A 96 28.32 0.38 -21.49
N ASP A 97 29.27 1.20 -21.05
CA ASP A 97 30.47 1.57 -21.81
C ASP A 97 31.42 0.39 -22.12
N HIS A 98 31.22 -0.76 -21.46
CA HIS A 98 31.91 -2.02 -21.76
C HIS A 98 31.10 -2.94 -22.69
N ASN A 99 30.04 -2.42 -23.31
CA ASN A 99 29.08 -3.17 -24.13
C ASN A 99 28.43 -4.35 -23.38
N GLN A 100 28.36 -4.30 -22.04
CA GLN A 100 27.60 -5.29 -21.29
C GLN A 100 26.14 -4.86 -21.23
N ASN A 101 25.24 -5.75 -21.64
CA ASN A 101 23.80 -5.60 -21.49
C ASN A 101 23.37 -5.92 -20.06
N TYR A 102 22.13 -5.57 -19.70
CA TYR A 102 21.55 -5.92 -18.42
C TYR A 102 20.50 -7.03 -18.58
N LEU A 103 20.40 -7.89 -17.57
CA LEU A 103 19.34 -8.88 -17.46
C LEU A 103 18.87 -8.97 -16.02
N ILE A 104 17.60 -9.28 -15.86
CA ILE A 104 16.98 -9.52 -14.57
C ILE A 104 16.61 -11.00 -14.53
N ALA A 105 17.00 -11.70 -13.47
CA ALA A 105 16.65 -13.09 -13.26
C ALA A 105 15.84 -13.23 -11.98
N VAL A 106 14.56 -13.59 -12.10
CA VAL A 106 13.69 -13.89 -10.96
C VAL A 106 13.82 -15.38 -10.67
N VAL A 107 14.14 -15.72 -9.42
CA VAL A 107 14.53 -17.06 -8.99
C VAL A 107 13.77 -17.48 -7.75
N SER A 108 13.65 -18.79 -7.52
CA SER A 108 13.13 -19.29 -6.25
C SER A 108 14.16 -19.06 -5.15
N ASN A 109 13.74 -18.62 -3.97
CA ASN A 109 14.62 -18.54 -2.83
C ASN A 109 14.85 -19.95 -2.22
N PRO A 110 16.05 -20.54 -2.32
CA PRO A 110 16.32 -21.89 -1.81
C PRO A 110 16.31 -21.96 -0.28
N LYS A 111 16.30 -20.81 0.41
CA LYS A 111 16.21 -20.70 1.87
C LYS A 111 14.80 -20.42 2.38
N ALA A 112 13.84 -20.11 1.50
CA ALA A 112 12.47 -19.78 1.89
C ALA A 112 11.48 -20.31 0.83
N THR A 113 10.86 -21.47 1.13
CA THR A 113 9.91 -22.15 0.25
C THR A 113 8.78 -21.20 -0.19
N GLY A 114 8.54 -21.13 -1.49
CA GLY A 114 7.49 -20.29 -2.08
C GLY A 114 7.80 -18.79 -2.15
N LYS A 115 9.00 -18.35 -1.73
CA LYS A 115 9.43 -16.95 -1.89
C LYS A 115 10.34 -16.78 -3.10
N LEU A 116 10.25 -15.62 -3.74
CA LEU A 116 11.11 -15.26 -4.87
C LEU A 116 12.27 -14.39 -4.41
N LEU A 117 13.37 -14.43 -5.16
CA LEU A 117 14.49 -13.50 -5.09
C LEU A 117 14.78 -13.07 -6.52
N ALA A 118 15.42 -11.92 -6.71
CA ALA A 118 15.81 -11.49 -8.06
C ALA A 118 17.26 -11.06 -8.10
N PHE A 119 17.90 -11.28 -9.24
CA PHE A 119 19.22 -10.74 -9.55
C PHE A 119 19.10 -9.76 -10.70
N VAL A 120 19.79 -8.63 -10.59
CA VAL A 120 20.10 -7.80 -11.75
C VAL A 120 21.57 -8.01 -12.05
N MET A 121 21.91 -8.34 -13.29
CA MET A 121 23.27 -8.68 -13.70
C MET A 121 23.62 -8.00 -15.02
N THR A 122 24.91 -7.72 -15.23
CA THR A 122 25.41 -7.43 -16.56
C THR A 122 25.83 -8.71 -17.29
N THR A 123 25.72 -8.73 -18.62
CA THR A 123 26.03 -9.87 -19.48
C THR A 123 26.56 -9.44 -20.84
N GLY A 124 27.38 -10.30 -21.46
CA GLY A 124 28.08 -9.97 -22.70
C GLY A 124 29.15 -8.90 -22.50
N GLY A 125 29.58 -8.28 -23.61
CA GLY A 125 30.58 -7.21 -23.58
C GLY A 125 31.97 -7.65 -23.10
N GLN A 126 32.78 -6.65 -22.74
CA GLN A 126 34.11 -6.86 -22.19
C GLN A 126 34.07 -6.90 -20.65
N PRO A 127 34.83 -7.79 -19.99
CA PRO A 127 34.87 -7.85 -18.54
C PRO A 127 35.48 -6.57 -17.96
N TRP A 128 34.91 -6.08 -16.86
CA TRP A 128 35.55 -5.04 -16.06
C TRP A 128 36.75 -5.59 -15.29
N ASP A 129 37.79 -4.79 -15.14
CA ASP A 129 38.88 -5.11 -14.22
C ASP A 129 38.39 -5.09 -12.76
N PHE A 130 39.17 -5.71 -11.88
CA PHE A 130 38.79 -5.87 -10.48
C PHE A 130 38.66 -4.52 -9.73
N GLY A 131 39.44 -3.51 -10.10
CA GLY A 131 39.37 -2.18 -9.50
C GLY A 131 38.07 -1.47 -9.85
N ALA A 132 37.70 -1.49 -11.13
CA ALA A 132 36.44 -0.96 -11.64
C ALA A 132 35.24 -1.67 -11.00
N LEU A 133 35.24 -3.00 -10.94
CA LEU A 133 34.16 -3.76 -10.29
C LEU A 133 33.93 -3.33 -8.84
N ARG A 134 35.01 -3.16 -8.07
CA ARG A 134 34.91 -2.72 -6.68
C ARG A 134 34.35 -1.31 -6.55
N TYR A 135 34.77 -0.38 -7.41
CA TYR A 135 34.25 0.99 -7.41
C TYR A 135 32.78 1.05 -7.83
N ILE A 136 32.43 0.41 -8.95
CA ILE A 136 31.06 0.43 -9.47
C ILE A 136 30.11 -0.22 -8.47
N SER A 137 30.45 -1.40 -7.95
CA SER A 137 29.62 -2.11 -6.96
C SER A 137 29.40 -1.33 -5.68
N SER A 138 30.37 -0.56 -5.18
CA SER A 138 30.18 0.29 -4.00
C SER A 138 29.25 1.49 -4.23
N ASN A 139 29.06 1.88 -5.50
CA ASN A 139 28.17 2.98 -5.89
C ASN A 139 26.81 2.49 -6.43
N ILE A 140 26.59 1.18 -6.50
CA ILE A 140 25.27 0.61 -6.72
C ILE A 140 24.51 0.67 -5.39
N SER A 141 23.30 1.23 -5.42
CA SER A 141 22.44 1.36 -4.25
C SER A 141 22.05 -0.01 -3.69
N GLY A 142 22.10 -0.14 -2.36
CA GLY A 142 21.76 -1.37 -1.67
C GLY A 142 22.83 -2.45 -1.81
N MET A 143 22.45 -3.62 -2.34
CA MET A 143 23.30 -4.83 -2.35
C MET A 143 24.13 -4.92 -3.62
N GLY A 144 24.86 -3.85 -3.95
CA GLY A 144 25.78 -3.83 -5.10
C GLY A 144 26.89 -4.87 -4.97
N GLY A 145 27.27 -5.48 -6.09
CA GLY A 145 28.25 -6.55 -6.15
C GLY A 145 28.79 -6.81 -7.55
N TYR A 146 29.66 -7.80 -7.65
CA TYR A 146 30.34 -8.21 -8.86
C TYR A 146 30.56 -9.73 -8.88
N VAL A 147 30.85 -10.28 -10.05
CA VAL A 147 31.19 -11.69 -10.23
C VAL A 147 32.70 -11.82 -10.29
N TRP A 148 33.28 -12.48 -9.29
CA TRP A 148 34.71 -12.78 -9.22
C TRP A 148 34.99 -13.89 -8.19
N PRO A 149 35.49 -15.07 -8.58
CA PRO A 149 35.66 -15.59 -9.96
C PRO A 149 34.31 -15.94 -10.63
N ASP A 150 34.35 -16.63 -11.77
CA ASP A 150 33.16 -17.13 -12.48
C ASP A 150 32.13 -17.75 -11.53
N ASN A 151 30.86 -17.40 -11.73
CA ASN A 151 29.70 -17.88 -10.95
C ASN A 151 29.71 -17.57 -9.45
N GLN A 152 30.65 -16.78 -8.94
CA GLN A 152 30.66 -16.30 -7.56
C GLN A 152 30.31 -14.81 -7.51
N ALA A 153 29.05 -14.51 -7.14
CA ALA A 153 28.62 -13.15 -6.87
C ALA A 153 29.13 -12.72 -5.49
N THR A 154 29.83 -11.59 -5.43
CA THR A 154 30.42 -11.02 -4.22
C THR A 154 29.97 -9.57 -4.08
N GLY A 155 29.46 -9.21 -2.91
CA GLY A 155 29.06 -7.84 -2.60
C GLY A 155 30.24 -6.88 -2.50
N ALA A 156 29.96 -5.59 -2.65
CA ALA A 156 30.94 -4.52 -2.42
C ALA A 156 31.65 -4.71 -1.07
N GLY A 157 32.98 -4.60 -1.06
CA GLY A 157 33.81 -4.84 0.13
C GLY A 157 33.80 -6.28 0.67
N GLY A 158 33.16 -7.23 -0.01
CA GLY A 158 33.01 -8.61 0.45
C GLY A 158 31.87 -8.83 1.45
N GLY A 159 30.93 -7.89 1.57
CA GLY A 159 29.85 -7.93 2.57
C GLY A 159 28.87 -9.10 2.43
N TRP A 160 28.80 -9.74 1.26
CA TRP A 160 28.03 -10.96 1.03
C TRP A 160 28.64 -11.78 -0.10
N LYS A 161 28.33 -13.08 -0.14
CA LYS A 161 28.72 -13.99 -1.23
C LYS A 161 27.59 -14.96 -1.56
N MET A 162 27.34 -15.16 -2.84
CA MET A 162 26.33 -16.10 -3.33
C MET A 162 26.87 -16.86 -4.54
N LYS A 163 26.68 -18.18 -4.54
CA LYS A 163 27.04 -19.02 -5.68
C LYS A 163 25.87 -19.00 -6.67
N LEU A 164 26.08 -18.45 -7.86
CA LEU A 164 25.02 -18.24 -8.85
C LEU A 164 24.35 -19.54 -9.29
N THR A 165 25.11 -20.64 -9.31
CA THR A 165 24.59 -21.97 -9.67
C THR A 165 23.52 -22.48 -8.70
N ASP A 166 23.53 -22.04 -7.44
CA ASP A 166 22.51 -22.45 -6.45
C ASP A 166 21.11 -21.91 -6.82
N TYR A 167 21.06 -20.91 -7.71
CA TYR A 167 19.85 -20.26 -8.20
C TYR A 167 19.57 -20.59 -9.68
N GLY A 168 20.31 -21.52 -10.29
CA GLY A 168 20.21 -21.83 -11.72
C GLY A 168 20.81 -20.76 -12.63
N LEU A 169 21.69 -19.90 -12.10
CA LEU A 169 22.31 -18.80 -12.83
C LEU A 169 23.76 -19.10 -13.19
N SER A 170 24.24 -18.47 -14.26
CA SER A 170 25.65 -18.42 -14.62
C SER A 170 26.07 -17.01 -15.01
N SER A 171 27.31 -16.66 -14.70
CA SER A 171 27.92 -15.38 -15.08
C SER A 171 29.44 -15.49 -15.07
N ARG A 172 30.08 -14.72 -15.94
CA ARG A 172 31.54 -14.67 -16.04
C ARG A 172 32.12 -13.59 -15.15
N GLN A 173 33.37 -13.79 -14.75
CA GLN A 173 34.20 -12.81 -14.06
C GLN A 173 34.20 -11.48 -14.82
N GLY A 174 34.14 -10.36 -14.08
CA GLY A 174 34.07 -9.03 -14.68
C GLY A 174 32.65 -8.53 -14.98
N SER A 175 31.63 -9.20 -14.44
CA SER A 175 30.22 -8.77 -14.51
C SER A 175 29.79 -8.11 -13.21
N LEU A 176 28.87 -7.16 -13.29
CA LEU A 176 28.22 -6.52 -12.15
C LEU A 176 26.96 -7.31 -11.77
N VAL A 177 26.64 -7.34 -10.48
CA VAL A 177 25.45 -8.04 -9.97
C VAL A 177 24.91 -7.34 -8.74
N THR A 178 23.60 -7.32 -8.58
CA THR A 178 22.92 -7.09 -7.30
C THR A 178 21.90 -8.19 -7.10
N PHE A 179 21.43 -8.36 -5.88
CA PHE A 179 20.22 -9.12 -5.63
C PHE A 179 19.19 -8.30 -4.88
N ILE A 180 17.92 -8.58 -5.17
CA ILE A 180 16.76 -7.97 -4.53
C ILE A 180 16.13 -9.06 -3.65
N PRO A 181 16.20 -8.92 -2.31
CA PRO A 181 15.69 -9.92 -1.39
C PRO A 181 14.16 -10.05 -1.44
N SER A 182 13.63 -11.18 -0.95
CA SER A 182 12.21 -11.54 -1.05
C SER A 182 11.24 -10.53 -0.43
N ASP A 183 11.68 -9.81 0.60
CA ASP A 183 10.94 -8.75 1.28
C ASP A 183 10.80 -7.48 0.44
N GLN A 184 11.80 -7.18 -0.39
CA GLN A 184 11.78 -6.03 -1.29
C GLN A 184 11.03 -6.28 -2.61
N LEU A 185 10.74 -7.55 -2.93
CA LEU A 185 9.93 -7.94 -4.10
C LEU A 185 8.42 -7.96 -3.83
N GLY A 186 7.97 -7.60 -2.62
CA GLY A 186 6.56 -7.70 -2.24
C GLY A 186 6.08 -9.12 -1.93
N THR A 187 6.92 -10.15 -2.15
CA THR A 187 6.56 -11.56 -1.85
C THR A 187 6.58 -11.90 -0.36
N SER A 188 7.07 -11.01 0.52
CA SER A 188 7.11 -11.26 1.97
C SER A 188 5.73 -11.37 2.62
N GLY A 189 4.63 -11.05 1.93
CA GLY A 189 3.31 -10.95 2.57
C GLY A 189 3.24 -9.82 3.60
N GLN A 190 4.25 -8.94 3.65
CA GLN A 190 4.33 -7.76 4.53
C GLN A 190 4.61 -6.47 3.75
N GLY A 191 4.70 -6.52 2.42
CA GLY A 191 4.86 -5.32 1.61
C GLY A 191 3.54 -4.56 1.49
N ASN A 192 3.42 -3.46 2.24
CA ASN A 192 2.31 -2.48 2.24
C ASN A 192 1.05 -2.82 3.08
N ASP A 193 1.23 -3.18 4.36
CA ASP A 193 0.20 -2.88 5.37
C ASP A 193 0.14 -1.36 5.66
N ARG A 194 -0.11 -0.56 4.61
CA ARG A 194 -0.10 0.90 4.67
C ARG A 194 -1.35 1.42 3.99
N LEU A 195 -2.35 1.75 4.81
CA LEU A 195 -3.45 2.61 4.40
C LEU A 195 -3.00 4.07 4.53
N TYR A 196 -2.22 4.57 3.57
CA TYR A 196 -1.81 5.97 3.55
C TYR A 196 -2.80 6.78 2.70
N ARG A 197 -3.65 7.58 3.34
CA ARG A 197 -4.64 8.40 2.62
C ARG A 197 -4.60 9.84 3.11
N TYR A 198 -4.06 10.71 2.26
CA TYR A 198 -4.34 12.14 2.26
C TYR A 198 -5.13 12.45 1.00
N ALA A 199 -5.97 13.48 1.06
CA ALA A 199 -6.69 13.93 -0.11
C ALA A 199 -5.69 14.37 -1.19
N VAL A 200 -5.81 13.81 -2.41
CA VAL A 200 -5.05 14.27 -3.57
C VAL A 200 -5.94 15.13 -4.45
N ASN A 201 -5.71 16.44 -4.43
CA ASN A 201 -6.49 17.41 -5.19
C ASN A 201 -6.33 17.18 -6.71
N GLY A 202 -7.43 17.25 -7.45
CA GLY A 202 -7.46 17.01 -8.90
C GLY A 202 -7.43 15.53 -9.32
N HIS A 203 -7.25 14.60 -8.38
CA HIS A 203 -7.18 13.15 -8.64
C HIS A 203 -8.24 12.37 -7.83
N PRO A 204 -9.53 12.42 -8.22
CA PRO A 204 -10.60 11.73 -7.48
C PRO A 204 -10.44 10.20 -7.44
N ASP A 205 -9.75 9.63 -8.43
CA ASP A 205 -9.37 8.22 -8.52
C ASP A 205 -8.47 7.80 -7.35
N PHE A 206 -7.49 8.62 -6.96
CA PHE A 206 -6.61 8.32 -5.82
C PHE A 206 -7.34 8.40 -4.46
N ASN A 207 -8.49 9.05 -4.43
CA ASN A 207 -9.34 9.15 -3.26
C ASN A 207 -10.44 8.06 -3.22
N ARG A 208 -10.47 7.15 -4.21
CA ARG A 208 -11.46 6.07 -4.33
C ARG A 208 -10.86 4.71 -4.01
N MET A 209 -11.66 3.84 -3.40
CA MET A 209 -11.32 2.43 -3.25
C MET A 209 -11.80 1.65 -4.48
N HIS A 210 -10.96 0.80 -5.04
CA HIS A 210 -11.29 -0.07 -6.18
C HIS A 210 -11.68 -1.51 -5.76
N THR A 211 -11.58 -1.80 -4.46
CA THR A 211 -11.96 -3.09 -3.87
C THR A 211 -12.45 -2.86 -2.44
N ALA A 212 -13.06 -3.88 -1.83
CA ALA A 212 -13.46 -3.85 -0.43
C ALA A 212 -12.25 -3.76 0.50
N ILE A 213 -12.41 -3.10 1.65
CA ILE A 213 -11.45 -3.21 2.76
C ILE A 213 -11.98 -4.25 3.73
N ASP A 214 -11.21 -5.30 3.94
CA ASP A 214 -11.39 -6.20 5.08
C ASP A 214 -10.72 -5.57 6.32
N MET A 215 -11.51 -5.31 7.36
CA MET A 215 -11.00 -4.74 8.60
C MET A 215 -10.39 -5.81 9.53
N ASN A 216 -10.53 -7.11 9.22
CA ASN A 216 -10.03 -8.23 10.03
C ASN A 216 -10.40 -8.12 11.52
N GLY A 217 -11.65 -7.74 11.81
CA GLY A 217 -12.16 -7.55 13.16
C GLY A 217 -11.75 -6.24 13.85
N ASN A 218 -11.06 -5.33 13.17
CA ASN A 218 -10.67 -4.03 13.72
C ASN A 218 -11.78 -2.97 13.61
N ASN A 219 -11.60 -1.91 14.38
CA ASN A 219 -12.57 -0.82 14.50
C ASN A 219 -12.42 0.24 13.39
N LEU A 220 -13.55 0.86 13.03
CA LEU A 220 -13.58 2.14 12.32
C LEU A 220 -13.97 3.25 13.31
N ASN A 221 -12.98 4.02 13.77
CA ASN A 221 -13.20 5.08 14.75
C ASN A 221 -13.27 6.46 14.09
N ASN A 222 -14.12 7.35 14.63
CA ASN A 222 -14.24 8.75 14.18
C ASN A 222 -14.57 8.93 12.68
N ALA A 223 -15.38 8.03 12.11
CA ALA A 223 -15.99 8.27 10.81
C ALA A 223 -16.99 9.43 10.92
N GLY A 224 -16.99 10.35 9.96
CA GLY A 224 -18.01 11.38 9.82
C GLY A 224 -19.31 10.77 9.30
N ASP A 225 -19.49 10.78 7.99
CA ASP A 225 -20.63 10.13 7.33
C ASP A 225 -20.23 8.78 6.73
N VAL A 226 -21.08 7.77 6.89
CA VAL A 226 -20.95 6.47 6.23
C VAL A 226 -22.16 6.29 5.29
N ASN A 227 -21.96 6.62 4.02
CA ASN A 227 -22.98 6.50 2.99
C ASN A 227 -22.81 5.18 2.24
N GLY A 228 -23.79 4.27 2.35
CA GLY A 228 -23.78 2.97 1.71
C GLY A 228 -25.19 2.48 1.36
N GLN A 229 -25.27 1.44 0.54
CA GLN A 229 -26.56 0.86 0.10
C GLN A 229 -27.19 -0.07 1.15
N ARG A 230 -26.36 -0.71 1.98
CA ARG A 230 -26.77 -1.68 3.01
C ARG A 230 -25.75 -1.69 4.14
N ALA A 231 -26.25 -1.87 5.36
CA ALA A 231 -25.45 -2.15 6.55
C ALA A 231 -25.96 -3.42 7.22
N THR A 232 -25.06 -4.33 7.57
CA THR A 232 -25.36 -5.52 8.38
C THR A 232 -24.51 -5.46 9.63
N MET A 233 -25.17 -5.37 10.79
CA MET A 233 -24.52 -5.27 12.10
C MET A 233 -24.80 -6.56 12.88
N ASN A 234 -23.75 -7.24 13.35
CA ASN A 234 -23.89 -8.46 14.15
C ASN A 234 -24.24 -8.19 15.63
N GLY A 235 -24.19 -6.92 16.05
CA GLY A 235 -24.52 -6.47 17.40
C GLY A 235 -25.45 -5.26 17.38
N ASP A 236 -25.49 -4.54 18.50
CA ASP A 236 -26.41 -3.42 18.70
C ASP A 236 -26.10 -2.20 17.83
N ILE A 237 -27.15 -1.47 17.48
CA ILE A 237 -27.05 -0.12 16.90
C ILE A 237 -27.36 0.88 18.02
N LYS A 238 -26.35 1.68 18.39
CA LYS A 238 -26.46 2.68 19.45
C LYS A 238 -26.21 4.09 18.91
N SER A 239 -27.12 5.00 19.23
CA SER A 239 -26.90 6.44 19.12
C SER A 239 -26.83 7.05 20.52
N THR A 240 -25.82 7.88 20.78
CA THR A 240 -25.62 8.48 22.11
C THR A 240 -26.42 9.78 22.26
N ASN A 241 -26.37 10.66 21.26
CA ASN A 241 -26.97 12.01 21.32
C ASN A 241 -27.82 12.34 20.09
N GLY A 242 -28.15 11.36 19.25
CA GLY A 242 -28.93 11.55 18.02
C GLY A 242 -30.08 10.55 17.88
N TRP A 243 -30.91 10.74 16.86
CA TRP A 243 -32.02 9.85 16.53
C TRP A 243 -31.57 8.70 15.64
N ILE A 244 -32.25 7.55 15.75
CA ILE A 244 -32.25 6.54 14.66
C ILE A 244 -33.35 6.98 13.69
N VAL A 245 -32.95 7.48 12.52
CA VAL A 245 -33.86 8.02 11.52
C VAL A 245 -34.09 6.99 10.42
N THR A 246 -35.34 6.76 10.06
CA THR A 246 -35.75 5.98 8.87
C THR A 246 -36.56 6.88 7.95
N GLN A 247 -36.50 6.61 6.64
CA GLN A 247 -37.21 7.38 5.61
C GLN A 247 -37.98 6.45 4.67
N GLY A 248 -39.02 6.99 4.04
CA GLY A 248 -39.95 6.21 3.22
C GLY A 248 -40.91 5.38 4.08
N SER A 249 -41.46 4.31 3.51
CA SER A 249 -42.54 3.54 4.15
C SER A 249 -42.08 2.33 4.97
N LYS A 250 -40.79 2.26 5.31
CA LYS A 250 -40.19 1.16 6.09
C LYS A 250 -39.74 1.69 7.46
N GLY A 251 -39.55 0.80 8.40
CA GLY A 251 -39.11 1.13 9.75
C GLY A 251 -38.31 -0.01 10.35
N TRP A 252 -38.56 -0.32 11.61
CA TRP A 252 -37.95 -1.46 12.28
C TRP A 252 -38.67 -2.76 11.92
N LEU A 253 -37.91 -3.77 11.53
CA LEU A 253 -38.36 -5.13 11.24
C LEU A 253 -37.44 -6.11 11.97
N ASN A 254 -38.05 -7.07 12.66
CA ASN A 254 -37.41 -8.30 13.06
C ASN A 254 -37.74 -9.38 12.04
N GLU A 255 -36.79 -9.73 11.17
CA GLU A 255 -36.98 -10.70 10.08
C GLU A 255 -37.37 -12.08 10.61
N SER A 256 -36.69 -12.57 11.65
CA SER A 256 -36.93 -13.90 12.25
C SER A 256 -38.35 -14.06 12.78
N HIS A 257 -38.95 -12.99 13.33
CA HIS A 257 -40.29 -13.03 13.91
C HIS A 257 -41.37 -12.40 13.04
N GLY A 258 -40.99 -11.75 11.94
CA GLY A 258 -41.89 -11.02 11.04
C GLY A 258 -42.65 -9.89 11.73
N GLY A 259 -42.09 -9.29 12.78
CA GLY A 259 -42.70 -8.21 13.57
C GLY A 259 -41.93 -6.91 13.42
N GLY A 260 -42.50 -5.79 13.84
CA GLY A 260 -41.88 -4.50 13.55
C GLY A 260 -42.77 -3.30 13.81
N PHE A 261 -42.21 -2.12 13.54
CA PHE A 261 -42.96 -0.86 13.46
C PHE A 261 -42.60 -0.13 12.17
N TYR A 262 -43.61 0.37 11.45
CA TYR A 262 -43.43 1.12 10.21
C TYR A 262 -44.51 2.18 10.05
N MET A 263 -44.34 3.08 9.08
CA MET A 263 -45.33 4.09 8.71
C MET A 263 -45.55 3.98 7.19
N SER A 264 -46.80 4.04 6.75
CA SER A 264 -47.16 4.07 5.33
C SER A 264 -47.94 5.32 4.94
N ASP A 265 -48.21 6.18 5.91
CA ASP A 265 -48.78 7.51 5.80
C ASP A 265 -48.21 8.41 6.90
N ASN A 266 -48.71 9.64 6.99
CA ASN A 266 -48.20 10.65 7.91
C ASN A 266 -48.85 10.59 9.31
N ASP A 267 -49.87 9.78 9.51
CA ASP A 267 -50.74 9.83 10.69
C ASP A 267 -50.46 8.69 11.69
N TRP A 268 -50.02 7.53 11.20
CA TRP A 268 -50.00 6.31 12.01
C TRP A 268 -48.67 5.56 11.99
N VAL A 269 -48.15 5.27 13.19
CA VAL A 269 -47.20 4.18 13.42
C VAL A 269 -47.98 2.86 13.48
N ARG A 270 -47.55 1.89 12.67
CA ARG A 270 -48.21 0.59 12.52
C ARG A 270 -47.33 -0.51 13.03
N SER A 271 -47.95 -1.48 13.71
CA SER A 271 -47.30 -2.76 13.95
C SER A 271 -47.23 -3.55 12.65
N LEU A 272 -46.04 -4.03 12.31
CA LEU A 272 -45.84 -4.82 11.11
C LEU A 272 -46.62 -6.14 11.19
N ASN A 273 -47.26 -6.51 10.09
CA ASN A 273 -48.12 -7.70 9.99
C ASN A 273 -49.27 -7.72 11.03
N ASN A 274 -49.72 -6.55 11.47
CA ASN A 274 -50.78 -6.39 12.48
C ASN A 274 -50.50 -7.15 13.78
N LYS A 275 -49.22 -7.30 14.17
CA LYS A 275 -48.89 -7.97 15.43
C LYS A 275 -49.35 -7.13 16.63
N GLY A 276 -49.77 -7.80 17.70
CA GLY A 276 -50.09 -7.13 18.95
C GLY A 276 -48.85 -6.50 19.62
N ILE A 277 -49.09 -5.49 20.45
CA ILE A 277 -48.08 -4.89 21.34
C ILE A 277 -48.29 -5.47 22.73
N TYR A 278 -47.34 -6.27 23.21
CA TYR A 278 -47.35 -6.83 24.56
C TYR A 278 -46.34 -6.10 25.44
N THR A 279 -46.80 -5.51 26.54
CA THR A 279 -45.95 -4.80 27.50
C THR A 279 -46.49 -5.00 28.92
N GLY A 280 -45.60 -5.13 29.89
CA GLY A 280 -45.95 -5.10 31.31
C GLY A 280 -46.11 -3.66 31.85
N GLY A 281 -45.72 -2.65 31.07
CA GLY A 281 -45.83 -1.24 31.42
C GLY A 281 -47.11 -0.58 30.91
N GLN A 282 -47.19 0.74 31.05
CA GLN A 282 -48.33 1.54 30.55
C GLN A 282 -48.18 1.85 29.06
N LEU A 283 -49.29 1.79 28.33
CA LEU A 283 -49.43 2.46 27.04
C LEU A 283 -50.12 3.81 27.28
N LYS A 284 -49.42 4.91 27.00
CA LYS A 284 -49.94 6.27 27.17
C LYS A 284 -50.09 6.93 25.81
N GLY A 285 -51.32 7.33 25.48
CA GLY A 285 -51.67 8.08 24.28
C GLY A 285 -52.71 9.14 24.60
N GLY A 286 -52.86 10.14 23.72
CA GLY A 286 -53.89 11.17 23.90
C GLY A 286 -55.31 10.61 23.88
N SER A 287 -55.54 9.57 23.06
CA SER A 287 -56.75 8.75 23.09
C SER A 287 -56.39 7.29 22.78
N VAL A 288 -57.24 6.37 23.23
CA VAL A 288 -57.16 4.94 22.89
C VAL A 288 -58.49 4.56 22.24
N ARG A 289 -58.45 4.22 20.96
CA ARG A 289 -59.59 3.74 20.20
C ARG A 289 -59.34 2.27 19.83
N SER A 290 -60.32 1.42 20.10
CA SER A 290 -60.37 0.04 19.60
C SER A 290 -61.43 -0.04 18.50
N ASP A 291 -61.13 -0.75 17.41
CA ASP A 291 -62.13 -1.09 16.40
C ASP A 291 -62.96 -2.32 16.81
N GLY A 292 -62.59 -2.98 17.92
CA GLY A 292 -63.37 -4.01 18.60
C GLY A 292 -63.51 -3.68 20.09
N ASP A 293 -63.56 -4.72 20.93
CA ASP A 293 -63.73 -4.53 22.37
C ASP A 293 -62.46 -3.97 23.04
N LEU A 294 -62.67 -3.18 24.10
CA LEU A 294 -61.62 -2.84 25.06
C LEU A 294 -61.79 -3.74 26.29
N SER A 295 -60.86 -4.67 26.50
CA SER A 295 -60.85 -5.57 27.66
C SER A 295 -59.75 -5.18 28.64
N ALA A 296 -60.11 -5.07 29.91
CA ALA A 296 -59.18 -4.87 31.01
C ALA A 296 -59.28 -6.05 31.97
N GLY A 297 -58.15 -6.71 32.24
CA GLY A 297 -58.09 -7.74 33.30
C GLY A 297 -58.22 -7.18 34.72
N GLY A 298 -58.22 -5.84 34.86
CA GLY A 298 -58.40 -5.12 36.12
C GLY A 298 -59.49 -4.06 35.99
N ILE A 299 -59.23 -2.87 36.55
CA ILE A 299 -60.19 -1.75 36.57
C ILE A 299 -59.87 -0.71 35.49
N LEU A 300 -60.91 -0.14 34.87
CA LEU A 300 -60.80 1.06 34.06
C LEU A 300 -60.75 2.27 35.00
N LYS A 301 -59.60 2.97 35.03
CA LYS A 301 -59.42 4.19 35.81
C LYS A 301 -59.67 5.39 34.91
N LEU A 302 -60.69 6.16 35.23
CA LEU A 302 -60.99 7.42 34.59
C LEU A 302 -60.47 8.52 35.50
N ASP A 303 -59.55 9.36 35.02
CA ASP A 303 -58.92 10.38 35.88
C ASP A 303 -59.80 11.62 36.08
N GLN A 304 -60.78 11.83 35.19
CA GLN A 304 -61.68 12.99 35.23
C GLN A 304 -62.92 12.70 36.07
N VAL A 305 -63.10 13.47 37.14
CA VAL A 305 -64.33 13.56 37.92
C VAL A 305 -65.33 14.50 37.23
N ASN A 306 -66.58 14.07 37.09
CA ASN A 306 -67.67 14.89 36.57
C ASN A 306 -68.78 15.08 37.61
N VAL A 307 -69.68 16.05 37.36
CA VAL A 307 -70.78 16.38 38.27
C VAL A 307 -72.10 16.00 37.62
N ALA A 308 -72.95 15.26 38.35
CA ALA A 308 -74.26 14.85 37.86
C ALA A 308 -75.12 16.06 37.45
N GLY A 309 -75.86 15.92 36.33
CA GLY A 309 -76.71 16.97 35.78
C GLY A 309 -76.00 18.03 34.94
N THR A 310 -74.66 17.95 34.79
CA THR A 310 -73.91 18.77 33.84
C THR A 310 -73.97 18.20 32.43
N GLY A 311 -73.75 19.05 31.41
CA GLY A 311 -73.80 18.63 30.01
C GLY A 311 -72.71 17.62 29.66
N CYS A 312 -73.08 16.51 29.03
CA CYS A 312 -72.14 15.48 28.58
C CYS A 312 -71.63 15.80 27.17
N PRO A 313 -70.29 15.82 26.93
CA PRO A 313 -69.74 16.16 25.62
C PRO A 313 -69.99 15.09 24.54
N GLN A 314 -70.32 13.85 24.94
CA GLN A 314 -70.59 12.75 24.02
C GLN A 314 -71.67 11.82 24.57
N ASN A 315 -72.73 11.60 23.80
CA ASN A 315 -73.78 10.66 24.16
C ASN A 315 -73.21 9.24 24.31
N GLY A 316 -73.54 8.59 25.44
CA GLY A 316 -73.09 7.24 25.76
C GLY A 316 -71.67 7.14 26.34
N ALA A 317 -71.02 8.27 26.63
CA ALA A 317 -69.79 8.26 27.42
C ALA A 317 -70.06 7.82 28.87
N ILE A 318 -69.10 7.11 29.48
CA ILE A 318 -69.15 6.66 30.87
C ILE A 318 -68.12 7.46 31.66
N SER A 319 -68.52 7.98 32.82
CA SER A 319 -67.61 8.68 33.75
C SER A 319 -67.93 8.33 35.22
N HIS A 320 -67.39 9.12 36.16
CA HIS A 320 -67.71 9.00 37.58
C HIS A 320 -67.75 10.36 38.29
N ASP A 321 -68.46 10.40 39.42
CA ASP A 321 -68.48 11.54 40.33
C ASP A 321 -67.32 11.51 41.35
N SER A 322 -67.27 12.52 42.23
CA SER A 322 -66.20 12.63 43.24
C SER A 322 -66.20 11.52 44.30
N SER A 323 -67.28 10.75 44.40
CA SER A 323 -67.40 9.58 45.27
C SER A 323 -67.06 8.26 44.55
N GLY A 324 -66.86 8.31 43.23
CA GLY A 324 -66.61 7.14 42.39
C GLY A 324 -67.90 6.47 41.87
N GLY A 325 -69.06 7.09 42.06
CA GLY A 325 -70.31 6.63 41.46
C GLY A 325 -70.31 6.83 39.95
N ILE A 326 -70.76 5.83 39.18
CA ILE A 326 -70.79 5.88 37.72
C ILE A 326 -71.80 6.95 37.26
N LEU A 327 -71.39 7.78 36.29
CA LEU A 327 -72.21 8.78 35.60
C LEU A 327 -72.33 8.44 34.10
#